data_AF-A0A2M9Q687-F1
#
_entry.id   AF-A0A2M9Q687-F1
#
_cell.length_a   1.000
_cell.length_b   1.000
_cell.length_c   1.000
_cell.angle_alpha   90.00
_cell.angle_beta   90.00
_cell.angle_gamma   90.00
#
_symmetry.space_group_name_H-M   'P 1'
#
loop_
_entity.id
_entity.type
_entity.pdbx_description
1 polymer ?
#
loop_
_entity_poly.entity_id
_entity_poly.type
_entity_poly.pdbx_seq_one_letter_code
_entity_poly.pdbx_strand_id
1 'polypeptide(L)' 'MDAAKKWLSIPKDIREMLVKNVFCGNCGVTTIVKYTIQEGEYAPVLKGKCKTCSRDVARVID' A
#
# COMPACT_ATOMS: atom_id res chain seq x y z
N MET A 1 0.52 -10.11 -14.85
CA MET A 1 1.16 -8.84 -15.28
C MET A 1 1.79 -8.26 -14.02
N ASP A 2 3.09 -8.49 -13.82
CA ASP A 2 3.84 -8.16 -12.59
C ASP A 2 3.34 -6.89 -11.86
N ALA A 3 2.66 -7.07 -10.72
CA ALA A 3 2.24 -5.95 -9.88
C ALA A 3 3.42 -5.09 -9.42
N ALA A 4 4.58 -5.71 -9.22
CA ALA A 4 5.83 -5.02 -8.91
C ALA A 4 6.24 -4.06 -10.05
N LYS A 5 6.10 -4.46 -11.33
CA LYS A 5 6.40 -3.57 -12.47
C LYS A 5 5.45 -2.38 -12.53
N LYS A 6 4.14 -2.59 -12.31
CA LYS A 6 3.17 -1.49 -12.25
C LYS A 6 3.51 -0.52 -11.11
N TRP A 7 3.79 -1.05 -9.92
CA TRP A 7 4.22 -0.24 -8.78
C TRP A 7 5.50 0.54 -9.06
N LEU A 8 6.53 -0.09 -9.62
CA LEU A 8 7.80 0.57 -9.95
C LEU A 8 7.65 1.62 -11.06
N SER A 9 6.64 1.49 -11.93
CA SER A 9 6.32 2.47 -12.98
C SER A 9 5.69 3.75 -12.41
N ILE A 10 5.14 3.68 -11.20
CA ILE A 10 4.57 4.86 -10.52
C ILE A 10 5.71 5.73 -9.99
N PRO A 11 5.67 7.06 -10.20
CA PRO A 11 6.66 7.99 -9.66
C PRO A 11 6.84 7.82 -8.15
N LYS A 12 8.06 8.03 -7.66
CA LYS A 12 8.37 7.85 -6.24
C LYS A 12 7.49 8.72 -5.34
N ASP A 13 7.21 9.96 -5.74
CA ASP A 13 6.34 10.89 -5.01
C ASP A 13 4.92 10.34 -4.83
N ILE A 14 4.35 9.78 -5.90
CA ILE A 14 3.02 9.16 -5.86
C ILE A 14 3.04 7.90 -4.99
N ARG A 15 4.08 7.05 -5.12
CA ARG A 15 4.25 5.89 -4.24
C ARG A 15 4.33 6.29 -2.77
N GLU A 16 5.07 7.35 -2.45
CA GLU A 16 5.15 7.87 -1.08
C GLU A 16 3.80 8.39 -0.57
N MET A 17 3.04 9.10 -1.41
CA MET A 17 1.68 9.52 -1.05
C MET A 17 0.77 8.31 -0.78
N LEU A 18 0.82 7.28 -1.63
CA LEU A 18 0.03 6.05 -1.47
C LEU A 18 0.41 5.29 -0.20
N VAL A 19 1.71 5.21 0.12
CA VAL A 19 2.21 4.55 1.33
C VAL A 19 1.86 5.35 2.59
N LYS A 20 1.85 6.68 2.53
CA LYS A 20 1.47 7.56 3.67
C LYS A 20 -0.04 7.67 3.86
N ASN A 21 -0.82 7.34 2.85
CA ASN A 21 -2.28 7.45 2.84
C ASN A 21 -2.94 6.06 2.76
N VAL A 22 -2.74 5.27 3.81
CA VAL A 22 -3.36 3.95 3.97
C VAL A 22 -4.37 4.00 5.10
N PHE A 23 -5.56 3.45 4.88
CA PHE A 23 -6.58 3.38 5.92
C PHE A 23 -6.35 2.17 6.83
N CYS A 24 -6.22 2.42 8.12
CA CYS A 24 -6.24 1.43 9.17
C CYS A 24 -7.59 1.51 9.90
N GLY A 25 -8.34 0.41 9.94
CA GLY A 25 -9.64 0.37 10.63
C GLY A 25 -9.57 0.72 12.13
N ASN A 26 -8.38 0.71 12.75
CA ASN A 26 -8.20 1.08 14.15
C ASN A 26 -7.70 2.51 14.37
N CYS A 27 -6.86 3.02 13.46
CA CYS A 27 -6.16 4.30 13.64
C CYS A 27 -6.66 5.40 12.69
N GLY A 28 -7.46 5.05 11.67
CA GLY A 28 -7.77 5.93 10.55
C GLY A 28 -6.63 5.96 9.54
N VAL A 29 -6.36 7.14 8.97
CA VAL A 29 -5.30 7.33 7.97
C VAL A 29 -3.93 7.16 8.63
N THR A 30 -3.10 6.29 8.07
CA THR A 30 -1.79 5.96 8.57
C THR A 30 -0.82 5.65 7.44
N THR A 31 0.46 5.50 7.80
CA THR A 31 1.51 5.06 6.90
C THR A 31 1.67 3.54 6.98
N ILE A 32 1.73 2.88 5.84
CA ILE A 32 2.05 1.45 5.77
C ILE A 32 3.56 1.24 5.81
N VAL A 33 4.01 0.28 6.62
CA VAL A 33 5.41 -0.13 6.75
C VAL A 33 5.52 -1.64 6.51
N LYS A 34 6.72 -2.10 6.13
CA LYS A 34 6.99 -3.52 5.80
C LYS A 34 5.94 -4.10 4.85
N TYR A 35 5.66 -3.38 3.76
CA TYR A 35 4.64 -3.77 2.79
C TYR A 35 5.22 -4.59 1.65
N THR A 36 4.36 -5.41 1.06
CA THR A 36 4.58 -6.16 -0.17
C THR A 36 3.52 -5.79 -1.19
N ILE A 37 3.85 -5.86 -2.47
CA ILE A 37 2.89 -5.63 -3.55
C ILE A 37 2.40 -7.00 -4.02
N GLN A 38 1.08 -7.20 -4.01
CA GLN A 38 0.43 -8.40 -4.54
C GLN A 38 -0.36 -8.06 -5.80
N GLU A 39 -0.36 -8.96 -6.79
CA GLU A 39 -1.28 -8.88 -7.92
C GLU A 39 -2.70 -9.14 -7.40
N GLY A 40 -3.57 -8.13 -7.48
CA GLY A 40 -5.01 -8.29 -7.31
C GLY A 40 -5.68 -8.53 -8.65
N GLU A 41 -6.91 -9.04 -8.62
CA GLU A 41 -7.69 -9.43 -9.81
C GLU A 41 -7.88 -8.28 -10.81
N TYR A 42 -8.04 -7.05 -10.32
CA TYR A 42 -8.22 -5.85 -11.14
C TYR A 42 -7.07 -4.85 -11.01
N ALA A 43 -6.46 -4.77 -9.82
CA ALA A 43 -5.47 -3.77 -9.47
C ALA A 43 -4.43 -4.31 -8.48
N PRO A 44 -3.17 -3.82 -8.51
CA PRO A 44 -2.17 -4.22 -7.53
C PRO A 44 -2.52 -3.72 -6.13
N VAL A 45 -2.28 -4.57 -5.13
CA VAL A 45 -2.64 -4.30 -3.73
C VAL A 45 -1.37 -4.28 -2.88
N LEU A 46 -1.18 -3.18 -2.14
CA LEU A 46 -0.16 -3.06 -1.11
C LEU A 46 -0.67 -3.71 0.16
N LYS A 47 -0.01 -4.76 0.66
CA LYS A 47 -0.31 -5.38 1.96
C LYS A 47 0.87 -5.26 2.90
N GLY A 48 0.64 -4.81 4.12
CA GLY A 48 1.70 -4.49 5.07
C GLY A 48 1.15 -4.19 6.45
N LYS A 49 1.95 -3.50 7.26
CA LYS A 49 1.64 -3.22 8.67
C LYS A 49 1.38 -1.72 8.87
N CYS A 50 0.44 -1.37 9.73
CA CYS A 50 0.21 -0.01 10.19
C CYS A 50 1.43 0.47 11.00
N LYS A 51 1.99 1.64 10.68
CA LYS A 51 3.10 2.22 11.45
C LYS A 51 2.74 2.48 12.93
N THR A 52 1.48 2.82 13.20
CA THR A 52 1.04 3.22 14.55
C THR A 52 0.70 2.02 15.45
N CYS A 53 -0.07 1.06 14.94
CA CYS A 53 -0.57 -0.06 15.76
C CYS A 53 -0.07 -1.44 15.31
N SER A 54 0.77 -1.52 14.28
CA SER A 54 1.31 -2.77 13.73
C SER A 54 0.27 -3.80 13.27
N ARG A 55 -1.01 -3.41 13.12
CA ARG A 55 -2.03 -4.27 12.50
C ARG A 55 -1.84 -4.37 11.00
N ASP A 56 -2.36 -5.44 10.45
CA ASP A 56 -2.40 -5.66 9.01
C ASP A 56 -3.31 -4.62 8.34
N VAL A 57 -2.76 -3.97 7.31
CA VAL A 57 -3.44 -2.98 6.50
C VAL A 57 -3.20 -3.28 5.03
N ALA A 58 -4.17 -2.91 4.20
CA ALA A 58 -4.10 -3.10 2.76
C ALA A 58 -4.57 -1.84 2.03
N ARG A 59 -3.91 -1.51 0.93
CA ARG A 59 -4.27 -0.40 0.05
C ARG A 59 -4.24 -0.86 -1.40
N VAL A 60 -5.38 -0.74 -2.08
CA VAL A 60 -5.46 -0.93 -3.53
C VAL A 60 -4.88 0.30 -4.23
N ILE A 61 -4.05 0.06 -5.24
CA ILE A 61 -3.50 1.10 -6.12
C ILE A 61 -4.43 1.16 -7.33
N ASP A 62 -5.29 2.16 -7.36
CA ASP A 62 -6.18 2.48 -8.49
C ASP A 62 -5.47 3.42 -9.47
#